data_AF-A0A0G1Q4Y6-F1
#
_entry.id   AF-A0A0G1Q4Y6-F1
#
_cell.length_a   1.000
_cell.length_b   1.000
_cell.length_c   1.000
_cell.angle_alpha   90.00
_cell.angle_beta   90.00
_cell.angle_gamma   90.00
#
_symmetry.space_group_name_H-M   'P 1'
#
loop_
_entity.id
_entity.type
_entity.pdbx_description
1 polymer ?
#
loop_
_entity_poly.entity_id
_entity_poly.type
_entity_poly.pdbx_seq_one_letter_code
_entity_poly.pdbx_strand_id
1 'polypeptide(L)'
;MKRYLPLLLFLIGVLVLAAVYFFVIRKPATEETEEEGSIEVSLIDRPIASLTPSQDGHWLKLRIEKLLSGADSLDYELLYTLPDGRTQGVPGTIDLKGESQIERDLLLGSESSGKFRYDEGVKEGTLTLRFRNEKGKLLVKFSTKFHLQSAESRLTSADGRLVYSLAKIPSKTFFVTMETFGLANAPPGEVSAGPYGLFSSGQSAYPGTVELSGGTIYMLKGASWAKVEAGEADDIGIFIAVSE
;
A
#
# COMPACT_ATOMS: atom_id res chain seq x y z
N MET A 1 14.92 -2.25 -70.27
CA MET A 1 15.24 -2.03 -68.84
C MET A 1 15.49 -0.58 -68.43
N LYS A 2 15.83 0.38 -69.33
CA LYS A 2 16.09 1.79 -68.95
C LYS A 2 14.85 2.67 -68.70
N ARG A 3 13.64 2.22 -69.11
CA ARG A 3 12.39 3.00 -68.97
C ARG A 3 11.77 2.93 -67.57
N TYR A 4 12.02 1.87 -66.81
CA TYR A 4 11.48 1.67 -65.45
C TYR A 4 12.47 2.00 -64.35
N LEU A 5 13.74 2.25 -64.70
CA LEU A 5 14.80 2.65 -63.77
C LEU A 5 14.46 3.90 -62.94
N PRO A 6 13.88 5.00 -63.50
CA PRO A 6 13.49 6.14 -62.67
C PRO A 6 12.37 5.81 -61.69
N LEU A 7 11.48 4.89 -62.05
CA LEU A 7 10.33 4.47 -61.22
C LEU A 7 10.78 3.56 -60.07
N LEU A 8 11.77 2.70 -60.31
CA LEU A 8 12.41 1.88 -59.29
C LEU A 8 13.17 2.74 -58.26
N LEU A 9 13.93 3.75 -58.73
CA LEU A 9 14.67 4.66 -57.85
C LEU A 9 13.73 5.51 -56.99
N PHE A 10 12.61 5.95 -57.54
CA PHE A 10 11.57 6.66 -56.78
C PHE A 10 10.96 5.78 -55.69
N LEU A 11 10.63 4.52 -56.01
CA LEU A 11 10.06 3.59 -55.03
C LEU A 11 11.03 3.30 -53.88
N ILE A 12 12.32 3.10 -54.18
CA ILE A 12 13.38 2.92 -53.19
C ILE A 12 13.52 4.18 -52.33
N GLY A 13 13.49 5.37 -52.92
CA GLY A 13 13.54 6.64 -52.19
C GLY A 13 12.38 6.79 -51.20
N VAL A 14 11.16 6.45 -51.60
CA VAL A 14 9.98 6.46 -50.72
C VAL A 14 10.11 5.43 -49.60
N LEU A 15 10.63 4.24 -49.89
CA LEU A 15 10.87 3.19 -48.89
C LEU A 15 11.90 3.61 -47.84
N VAL A 16 12.98 4.28 -48.27
CA VAL A 16 14.02 4.82 -47.36
C VAL A 16 13.44 5.94 -46.49
N LEU A 17 12.63 6.84 -47.06
CA LEU A 17 11.96 7.90 -46.29
C LEU A 17 10.96 7.34 -45.27
N ALA A 18 10.19 6.31 -45.64
CA ALA A 18 9.28 5.62 -44.74
C ALA A 18 10.03 4.91 -43.60
N ALA A 19 11.16 4.26 -43.91
CA ALA A 19 12.02 3.63 -42.90
C ALA A 19 12.61 4.66 -41.93
N VAL A 20 13.12 5.80 -42.43
CA VAL A 20 13.63 6.90 -41.58
C VAL A 20 12.51 7.47 -40.71
N TYR A 21 11.31 7.70 -41.25
CA TYR A 21 10.17 8.17 -40.47
C TYR A 21 9.79 7.17 -39.36
N PHE A 22 9.75 5.87 -39.68
CA PHE A 22 9.34 4.85 -38.72
C PHE A 22 10.40 4.56 -37.65
N PHE A 23 11.70 4.63 -37.98
CA PHE A 23 12.79 4.32 -37.05
C PHE A 23 13.33 5.52 -36.28
N VAL A 24 13.23 6.75 -36.81
CA VAL A 24 13.81 7.95 -36.17
C VAL A 24 12.75 8.80 -35.48
N ILE A 25 11.55 8.92 -36.06
CA ILE A 25 10.50 9.82 -35.54
C ILE A 25 9.54 9.08 -34.59
N ARG A 26 9.36 7.77 -34.78
CA ARG A 26 8.59 6.95 -33.85
C ARG A 26 9.46 6.62 -32.63
N LYS A 27 9.47 7.54 -31.66
CA LYS A 27 10.01 7.22 -30.33
C LYS A 27 9.28 5.97 -29.82
N PRO A 28 10.00 4.94 -29.32
CA PRO A 28 9.34 3.92 -28.52
C PRO A 28 8.60 4.64 -27.39
N ALA A 29 7.40 4.16 -27.05
CA ALA A 29 6.70 4.64 -25.86
C ALA A 29 7.68 4.53 -24.70
N THR A 30 8.12 5.69 -24.20
CA THR A 30 8.98 5.78 -23.03
C THR A 30 8.24 5.06 -21.93
N GLU A 31 8.76 3.92 -21.47
CA GLU A 31 8.36 3.38 -20.18
C GLU A 31 8.58 4.51 -19.17
N GLU A 32 7.49 4.97 -18.57
CA GLU A 32 7.51 6.01 -17.54
C GLU A 32 8.48 5.52 -16.46
N THR A 33 9.66 6.13 -16.41
CA THR A 33 10.59 5.95 -15.31
C THR A 33 9.82 6.34 -14.07
N GLU A 34 9.66 5.42 -13.10
CA GLU A 34 9.05 5.74 -11.80
C GLU A 34 9.73 7.02 -11.30
N GLU A 35 9.00 8.15 -11.27
CA GLU A 35 9.52 9.36 -10.67
C GLU A 35 9.88 9.01 -9.23
N GLU A 36 11.14 9.20 -8.84
CA GLU A 36 11.52 9.09 -7.44
C GLU A 36 11.07 10.36 -6.72
N GLY A 37 10.26 10.18 -5.67
CA GLY A 37 9.87 11.27 -4.78
C GLY A 37 11.11 11.84 -4.10
N SER A 38 11.20 13.16 -4.01
CA SER A 38 12.45 13.87 -3.71
C SER A 38 12.55 14.45 -2.30
N ILE A 39 11.51 14.34 -1.48
CA ILE A 39 11.54 14.83 -0.10
C ILE A 39 11.71 13.69 0.90
N GLU A 40 12.65 13.87 1.83
CA GLU A 40 12.77 13.02 2.99
C GLU A 40 11.75 13.46 4.04
N VAL A 41 10.91 12.52 4.49
CA VAL A 41 9.86 12.79 5.49
C VAL A 41 10.18 12.01 6.76
N SER A 42 10.30 12.73 7.87
CA SER A 42 10.57 12.17 9.19
C SER A 42 9.45 11.20 9.60
N LEU A 43 9.75 10.20 10.42
CA LEU A 43 8.78 9.17 10.81
C LEU A 43 7.50 9.75 11.47
N ILE A 44 7.61 10.85 12.21
CA ILE A 44 6.48 11.50 12.87
C ILE A 44 5.65 12.36 11.91
N ASP A 45 6.21 12.80 10.79
CA ASP A 45 5.52 13.62 9.78
C ASP A 45 4.93 12.79 8.64
N ARG A 46 5.23 11.49 8.60
CA ARG A 46 4.63 10.55 7.64
C ARG A 46 3.13 10.38 7.88
N PRO A 47 2.37 10.12 6.82
CA PRO A 47 0.96 9.75 6.95
C PRO A 47 0.82 8.44 7.72
N ILE A 48 -0.37 8.21 8.27
CA ILE A 48 -0.72 6.94 8.91
C ILE A 48 -1.74 6.26 8.01
N ALA A 49 -1.41 5.06 7.53
CA ALA A 49 -2.32 4.27 6.74
C ALA A 49 -2.77 3.01 7.48
N SER A 50 -4.03 2.61 7.28
CA SER A 50 -4.56 1.33 7.71
C SER A 50 -5.44 0.70 6.64
N LEU A 51 -5.50 -0.64 6.66
CA LEU A 51 -6.39 -1.45 5.84
C LEU A 51 -7.23 -2.32 6.79
N THR A 52 -8.51 -2.00 6.92
CA THR A 52 -9.43 -2.76 7.77
C THR A 52 -10.26 -3.70 6.89
N PRO A 53 -10.17 -5.02 7.05
CA PRO A 53 -10.95 -5.95 6.22
C PRO A 53 -12.44 -5.92 6.57
N SER A 54 -13.31 -6.19 5.61
CA SER A 54 -14.74 -6.45 5.85
C SER A 54 -14.96 -7.84 6.46
N GLN A 55 -16.14 -8.05 7.06
CA GLN A 55 -16.48 -9.34 7.69
C GLN A 55 -16.55 -10.52 6.72
N ASP A 56 -16.79 -10.24 5.43
CA ASP A 56 -16.78 -11.22 4.36
C ASP A 56 -15.41 -11.35 3.66
N GLY A 57 -14.43 -10.51 4.03
CA GLY A 57 -13.08 -10.54 3.46
C GLY A 57 -12.99 -10.01 2.02
N HIS A 58 -14.07 -9.47 1.45
CA HIS A 58 -14.10 -9.00 0.06
C HIS A 58 -13.62 -7.56 -0.11
N TRP A 59 -13.54 -6.80 0.98
CA TRP A 59 -13.18 -5.38 0.95
C TRP A 59 -12.10 -5.09 1.97
N LEU A 60 -11.21 -4.16 1.62
CA LEU A 60 -10.32 -3.50 2.56
C LEU A 60 -10.68 -2.02 2.62
N LYS A 61 -11.09 -1.54 3.79
CA LYS A 61 -11.24 -0.11 4.02
C LYS A 61 -9.87 0.51 4.25
N LEU A 62 -9.41 1.27 3.26
CA LEU A 62 -8.24 2.13 3.36
C LEU A 62 -8.60 3.38 4.14
N ARG A 63 -7.87 3.65 5.22
CA ARG A 63 -7.91 4.93 5.92
C ARG A 63 -6.53 5.56 5.92
N ILE A 64 -6.46 6.87 5.64
CA ILE A 64 -5.22 7.63 5.68
C ILE A 64 -5.44 8.88 6.52
N GLU A 65 -4.59 9.06 7.52
CA GLU A 65 -4.56 10.22 8.40
C GLU A 65 -3.22 10.96 8.28
N LYS A 66 -3.15 12.18 8.83
CA LYS A 66 -1.95 13.04 8.79
C LYS A 66 -1.45 13.24 7.37
N LEU A 67 -2.33 13.76 6.51
CA LEU A 67 -2.00 14.05 5.12
C LEU A 67 -0.79 14.99 5.02
N LEU A 68 0.08 14.72 4.06
CA LEU A 68 1.33 15.46 3.90
C LEU A 68 1.07 16.91 3.49
N SER A 69 1.63 17.86 4.24
CA SER A 69 1.56 19.28 3.90
C SER A 69 2.21 19.58 2.55
N GLY A 70 1.54 20.39 1.73
CA GLY A 70 2.04 20.77 0.40
C GLY A 70 1.78 19.74 -0.71
N ALA A 71 1.10 18.63 -0.38
CA ALA A 71 0.51 17.76 -1.37
C ALA A 71 -0.90 18.25 -1.75
N ASP A 72 -1.20 18.25 -3.05
CA ASP A 72 -2.49 18.61 -3.62
C ASP A 72 -3.27 17.37 -4.06
N SER A 73 -2.59 16.28 -4.41
CA SER A 73 -3.23 15.01 -4.73
C SER A 73 -2.50 13.81 -4.16
N LEU A 74 -3.24 12.72 -4.03
CA LEU A 74 -2.76 11.40 -3.64
C LEU A 74 -3.23 10.37 -4.66
N ASP A 75 -2.28 9.65 -5.24
CA ASP A 75 -2.57 8.38 -5.91
C ASP A 75 -2.34 7.24 -4.92
N TYR A 76 -3.30 6.36 -4.78
CA TYR A 76 -3.15 5.12 -4.03
C TYR A 76 -3.28 3.91 -4.96
N GLU A 77 -2.60 2.84 -4.59
CA GLU A 77 -2.65 1.58 -5.34
C GLU A 77 -2.50 0.42 -4.38
N LEU A 78 -3.49 -0.47 -4.38
CA LEU A 78 -3.42 -1.76 -3.72
C LEU A 78 -3.14 -2.82 -4.78
N LEU A 79 -1.99 -3.48 -4.72
CA LEU A 79 -1.68 -4.66 -5.55
C LEU A 79 -1.76 -5.91 -4.69
N TYR A 80 -2.35 -6.99 -5.19
CA TYR A 80 -2.40 -8.26 -4.47
C TYR A 80 -2.28 -9.45 -5.43
N THR A 81 -1.80 -10.58 -4.90
CA THR A 81 -1.53 -11.79 -5.69
C THR A 81 -2.55 -12.87 -5.37
N LEU A 82 -3.07 -13.51 -6.41
CA LEU A 82 -3.99 -14.63 -6.33
C LEU A 82 -3.24 -15.97 -6.21
N PRO A 83 -3.88 -17.04 -5.72
CA PRO A 83 -3.26 -18.37 -5.64
C PRO A 83 -2.73 -18.92 -6.96
N ASP A 84 -3.29 -18.47 -8.10
CA ASP A 84 -2.85 -18.84 -9.44
C ASP A 84 -1.69 -17.99 -9.99
N GLY A 85 -1.15 -17.08 -9.17
CA GLY A 85 -0.02 -16.21 -9.50
C GLY A 85 -0.40 -14.93 -10.25
N ARG A 86 -1.68 -14.71 -10.58
CA ARG A 86 -2.12 -13.44 -11.18
C ARG A 86 -2.07 -12.32 -10.15
N THR A 87 -1.63 -11.14 -10.58
CA THR A 87 -1.71 -9.91 -9.79
C THR A 87 -2.93 -9.10 -10.20
N GLN A 88 -3.62 -8.56 -9.21
CA GLN A 88 -4.73 -7.61 -9.38
C GLN A 88 -4.37 -6.29 -8.73
N GLY A 89 -5.00 -5.22 -9.20
CA GLY A 89 -4.73 -3.85 -8.73
C GLY A 89 -6.00 -3.05 -8.52
N VAL A 90 -6.02 -2.28 -7.43
CA VAL A 90 -7.07 -1.30 -7.12
C VAL A 90 -6.42 0.09 -7.03
N PRO A 91 -6.30 0.80 -8.17
CA PRO A 91 -5.77 2.16 -8.18
C PRO A 91 -6.87 3.18 -7.87
N GLY A 92 -6.47 4.35 -7.39
CA GLY A 92 -7.34 5.52 -7.32
C GLY A 92 -6.56 6.80 -7.11
N THR A 93 -7.20 7.93 -7.42
CA THR A 93 -6.65 9.27 -7.25
C THR A 93 -7.60 10.13 -6.44
N ILE A 94 -7.05 10.96 -5.55
CA ILE A 94 -7.80 11.81 -4.64
C ILE A 94 -7.22 13.23 -4.71
N ASP A 95 -8.09 14.23 -4.88
CA ASP A 95 -7.77 15.64 -4.63
C ASP A 95 -7.81 15.88 -3.11
N LEU A 96 -6.72 16.40 -2.55
CA LEU A 96 -6.56 16.58 -1.11
C LEU A 96 -7.13 17.92 -0.60
N LYS A 97 -7.67 18.77 -1.48
CA LYS A 97 -8.20 20.08 -1.09
C LYS A 97 -9.38 19.93 -0.13
N GLY A 98 -9.18 20.44 1.09
CA GLY A 98 -10.19 20.42 2.14
C GLY A 98 -10.33 19.09 2.89
N GLU A 99 -9.51 18.10 2.54
CA GLU A 99 -9.48 16.81 3.23
C GLU A 99 -8.53 16.85 4.43
N SER A 100 -8.95 16.26 5.54
CA SER A 100 -8.11 16.06 6.73
C SER A 100 -7.76 14.59 6.97
N GLN A 101 -8.57 13.69 6.42
CA GLN A 101 -8.42 12.25 6.43
C GLN A 101 -9.10 11.68 5.18
N ILE A 102 -8.70 10.47 4.79
CA ILE A 102 -9.24 9.80 3.62
C ILE A 102 -9.79 8.44 4.04
N GLU A 103 -10.95 8.07 3.52
CA GLU A 103 -11.50 6.72 3.60
C GLU A 103 -11.94 6.21 2.23
N ARG A 104 -11.53 5.00 1.85
CA ARG A 104 -11.94 4.34 0.60
C ARG A 104 -12.14 2.84 0.83
N ASP A 105 -13.21 2.30 0.28
CA ASP A 105 -13.42 0.85 0.25
C ASP A 105 -12.76 0.27 -1.00
N LEU A 106 -11.83 -0.66 -0.80
CA LEU A 106 -11.06 -1.30 -1.86
C LEU A 106 -11.57 -2.73 -2.08
N LEU A 107 -12.15 -2.98 -3.25
CA LEU A 107 -12.69 -4.28 -3.63
C LEU A 107 -11.55 -5.26 -3.95
N LEU A 108 -11.52 -6.41 -3.29
CA LEU A 108 -10.71 -7.56 -3.67
C LEU A 108 -11.47 -8.37 -4.73
N GLY A 109 -11.45 -7.87 -5.96
CA GLY A 109 -12.21 -8.43 -7.05
C GLY A 109 -12.42 -7.45 -8.21
N SER A 110 -13.50 -7.66 -8.94
CA SER A 110 -13.91 -6.81 -10.05
C SER A 110 -15.39 -6.48 -9.97
N GLU A 111 -15.74 -5.24 -10.29
CA GLU A 111 -17.12 -4.80 -10.49
C GLU A 111 -17.36 -4.50 -11.97
N SER A 112 -18.42 -5.05 -12.56
CA SER A 112 -18.85 -4.73 -13.91
C SER A 112 -20.36 -4.53 -13.95
N SER A 113 -20.80 -3.32 -14.29
CA SER A 113 -22.22 -2.96 -14.39
C SER A 113 -23.03 -3.28 -13.12
N GLY A 114 -22.45 -3.00 -11.94
CA GLY A 114 -23.06 -3.28 -10.64
C GLY A 114 -23.04 -4.75 -10.22
N LYS A 115 -22.38 -5.63 -10.98
CA LYS A 115 -22.16 -7.03 -10.60
C LYS A 115 -20.75 -7.20 -10.05
N PHE A 116 -20.68 -7.75 -8.84
CA PHE A 116 -19.42 -8.02 -8.16
C PHE A 116 -18.96 -9.46 -8.39
N ARG A 117 -17.69 -9.62 -8.72
CA ARG A 117 -16.97 -10.89 -8.68
C ARG A 117 -15.82 -10.72 -7.70
N TYR A 118 -15.83 -11.49 -6.64
CA TYR A 118 -14.79 -11.47 -5.61
C TYR A 118 -13.66 -12.42 -5.97
N ASP A 119 -12.45 -12.04 -5.60
CA ASP A 119 -11.29 -12.89 -5.74
C ASP A 119 -11.02 -13.65 -4.44
N GLU A 120 -10.89 -14.97 -4.54
CA GLU A 120 -10.69 -15.87 -3.40
C GLU A 120 -9.21 -16.13 -3.14
N GLY A 121 -8.88 -16.37 -1.86
CA GLY A 121 -7.54 -16.81 -1.46
C GLY A 121 -6.48 -15.70 -1.48
N VAL A 122 -6.88 -14.43 -1.45
CA VAL A 122 -5.96 -13.30 -1.27
C VAL A 122 -5.32 -13.40 0.12
N LYS A 123 -3.99 -13.39 0.17
CA LYS A 123 -3.22 -13.42 1.41
C LYS A 123 -2.35 -12.19 1.57
N GLU A 124 -1.59 -11.83 0.53
CA GLU A 124 -0.63 -10.74 0.62
C GLU A 124 -0.76 -9.78 -0.55
N GLY A 125 -0.30 -8.57 -0.30
CA GLY A 125 -0.20 -7.54 -1.32
C GLY A 125 0.61 -6.35 -0.84
N THR A 126 0.56 -5.27 -1.61
CA THR A 126 1.29 -4.03 -1.36
C THR A 126 0.35 -2.85 -1.47
N LEU A 127 0.33 -1.98 -0.47
CA LEU A 127 -0.28 -0.66 -0.53
C LEU A 127 0.80 0.35 -0.89
N THR A 128 0.56 1.15 -1.91
CA THR A 128 1.43 2.25 -2.32
C THR A 128 0.65 3.57 -2.31
N LEU A 129 1.25 4.60 -1.71
CA LEU A 129 0.75 5.97 -1.64
C LEU A 129 1.74 6.90 -2.33
N ARG A 130 1.27 7.71 -3.28
CA ARG A 130 2.07 8.67 -4.05
C ARG A 130 1.49 10.07 -3.88
N PHE A 131 2.15 10.91 -3.10
CA PHE A 131 1.72 12.29 -2.87
C PHE A 131 2.31 13.20 -3.94
N ARG A 132 1.49 14.07 -4.53
CA ARG A 132 1.90 14.99 -5.60
C ARG A 132 1.51 16.43 -5.26
N ASN A 133 2.26 17.39 -5.79
CA ASN A 133 1.93 18.81 -5.64
C ASN A 133 0.92 19.29 -6.70
N GLU A 134 0.55 20.57 -6.65
CA GLU A 134 -0.38 21.23 -7.58
C GLU A 134 -0.02 21.08 -9.07
N LYS A 135 1.26 20.84 -9.39
CA LYS A 135 1.77 20.67 -10.76
C LYS A 135 1.76 19.19 -11.19
N GLY A 136 1.26 18.29 -10.35
CA GLY A 136 1.26 16.85 -10.56
C GLY A 136 2.62 16.17 -10.33
N LYS A 137 3.65 16.90 -9.89
CA LYS A 137 4.97 16.33 -9.64
C LYS A 137 4.94 15.48 -8.37
N LEU A 138 5.53 14.28 -8.42
CA LEU A 138 5.67 13.43 -7.24
C LEU A 138 6.54 14.11 -6.17
N LEU A 139 5.99 14.19 -4.96
CA LEU A 139 6.69 14.65 -3.76
C LEU A 139 7.36 13.48 -3.06
N VAL A 140 6.58 12.47 -2.69
CA VAL A 140 7.04 11.28 -1.95
C VAL A 140 6.18 10.07 -2.28
N LYS A 141 6.78 8.88 -2.19
CA LYS A 141 6.14 7.57 -2.33
C LYS A 141 6.33 6.78 -1.03
N PHE A 142 5.24 6.24 -0.50
CA PHE A 142 5.26 5.27 0.60
C PHE A 142 4.74 3.93 0.09
N SER A 143 5.37 2.83 0.48
CA SER A 143 4.95 1.50 0.07
C SER A 143 5.15 0.49 1.20
N THR A 144 4.14 -0.31 1.50
CA THR A 144 4.17 -1.35 2.53
C THR A 144 3.48 -2.59 2.04
N LYS A 145 3.98 -3.75 2.46
CA LYS A 145 3.24 -5.00 2.29
C LYS A 145 2.12 -5.10 3.34
N PHE A 146 1.05 -5.80 2.97
CA PHE A 146 0.01 -6.22 3.90
C PHE A 146 -0.15 -7.73 3.86
N HIS A 147 -0.60 -8.32 4.97
CA HIS A 147 -0.94 -9.75 5.05
C HIS A 147 -2.35 -9.92 5.67
N LEU A 148 -3.29 -10.33 4.82
CA LEU A 148 -4.67 -10.69 5.13
C LEU A 148 -4.75 -12.14 5.62
N GLN A 149 -5.26 -12.32 6.83
CA GLN A 149 -5.27 -13.58 7.56
C GLN A 149 -6.65 -13.82 8.19
N SER A 150 -7.07 -15.07 8.31
CA SER A 150 -8.30 -15.44 9.01
C SER A 150 -8.21 -16.88 9.52
N ALA A 151 -9.01 -17.21 10.53
CA ALA A 151 -9.08 -18.54 11.13
C ALA A 151 -7.75 -19.10 11.69
N GLU A 152 -6.79 -18.23 12.01
CA GLU A 152 -5.50 -18.57 12.59
C GLU A 152 -5.30 -17.81 13.91
N SER A 153 -4.55 -18.40 14.86
CA SER A 153 -4.19 -17.71 16.12
C SER A 153 -2.93 -16.87 15.99
N ARG A 154 -2.02 -17.25 15.09
CA ARG A 154 -0.73 -16.58 14.89
C ARG A 154 -0.82 -15.67 13.68
N LEU A 155 -0.91 -14.37 13.91
CA LEU A 155 -0.95 -13.33 12.89
C LEU A 155 0.45 -12.77 12.68
N THR A 156 0.88 -12.58 11.44
CA THR A 156 2.24 -12.14 11.11
C THR A 156 2.23 -11.01 10.08
N SER A 157 3.13 -10.03 10.19
CA SER A 157 3.40 -9.12 9.07
C SER A 157 4.02 -9.88 7.90
N ALA A 158 3.84 -9.38 6.68
CA ALA A 158 4.36 -10.03 5.47
C ALA A 158 5.90 -10.16 5.44
N ASP A 159 6.61 -9.35 6.24
CA ASP A 159 8.07 -9.41 6.42
C ASP A 159 8.49 -10.25 7.65
N GLY A 160 7.54 -10.80 8.40
CA GLY A 160 7.75 -11.63 9.58
C GLY A 160 8.28 -10.88 10.82
N ARG A 161 8.35 -9.54 10.80
CA ARG A 161 8.90 -8.76 11.91
C ARG A 161 7.93 -8.54 13.07
N LEU A 162 6.64 -8.41 12.78
CA LEU A 162 5.57 -8.43 13.77
C LEU A 162 4.94 -9.83 13.79
N VAL A 163 4.83 -10.41 14.98
CA VAL A 163 4.02 -11.58 15.23
C VAL A 163 3.05 -11.27 16.37
N TYR A 164 1.78 -11.61 16.20
CA TYR A 164 0.76 -11.50 17.24
C TYR A 164 0.08 -12.86 17.43
N SER A 165 0.10 -13.39 18.65
CA SER A 165 -0.57 -14.65 19.00
C SER A 165 -1.85 -14.36 19.79
N LEU A 166 -2.99 -14.52 19.13
CA LEU A 166 -4.32 -14.36 19.73
C LEU A 166 -4.54 -15.37 20.86
N ALA A 167 -5.09 -14.91 21.98
CA ALA A 167 -5.48 -15.78 23.09
C ALA A 167 -6.59 -16.77 22.70
N LYS A 168 -7.42 -16.41 21.72
CA LYS A 168 -8.48 -17.26 21.17
C LYS A 168 -8.65 -16.97 19.68
N ILE A 169 -8.82 -18.02 18.88
CA ILE A 169 -9.15 -17.90 17.46
C ILE A 169 -10.61 -17.44 17.32
N PRO A 170 -10.87 -16.25 16.75
CA PRO A 170 -12.23 -15.80 16.50
C PRO A 170 -12.78 -16.45 15.23
N SER A 171 -14.08 -16.79 15.25
CA SER A 171 -14.77 -17.25 14.06
C SER A 171 -15.10 -16.08 13.13
N LYS A 172 -15.04 -16.31 11.82
CA LYS A 172 -15.47 -15.35 10.78
C LYS A 172 -14.90 -13.94 10.96
N THR A 173 -13.62 -13.87 11.31
CA THR A 173 -12.91 -12.60 11.47
C THR A 173 -11.67 -12.62 10.59
N PHE A 174 -11.50 -11.54 9.84
CA PHE A 174 -10.31 -11.28 9.05
C PHE A 174 -9.43 -10.27 9.77
N PHE A 175 -8.14 -10.39 9.55
CA PHE A 175 -7.11 -9.53 10.09
C PHE A 175 -6.17 -9.07 8.99
N VAL A 176 -5.69 -7.83 9.09
CA VAL A 176 -4.60 -7.32 8.26
C VAL A 176 -3.49 -6.85 9.16
N THR A 177 -2.28 -7.33 8.90
CA THR A 177 -1.00 -6.81 9.42
C THR A 177 -0.32 -5.99 8.34
N MET A 178 0.23 -4.82 8.68
CA MET A 178 1.02 -3.97 7.77
C MET A 178 1.83 -2.93 8.54
N GLU A 179 2.86 -2.33 7.93
CA GLU A 179 3.40 -1.07 8.46
C GLU A 179 2.40 0.08 8.23
N THR A 180 2.31 1.02 9.16
CA THR A 180 1.40 2.18 9.02
C THR A 180 2.08 3.42 8.44
N PHE A 181 3.33 3.29 8.01
CA PHE A 181 4.25 4.35 7.55
C PHE A 181 4.71 5.33 8.63
N GLY A 182 3.78 6.01 9.30
CA GLY A 182 4.04 7.08 10.26
C GLY A 182 3.45 6.80 11.64
N LEU A 183 3.79 7.68 12.58
CA LEU A 183 3.36 7.61 13.99
C LEU A 183 2.23 8.60 14.28
N ALA A 184 1.27 8.20 15.11
CA ALA A 184 0.20 9.08 15.61
C ALA A 184 0.77 10.26 16.42
N ASN A 185 1.65 9.94 17.36
CA ASN A 185 2.22 10.90 18.32
C ASN A 185 3.68 10.53 18.61
N ALA A 186 4.40 11.46 19.22
CA ALA A 186 5.81 11.28 19.55
C ALA A 186 6.02 9.99 20.36
N PRO A 187 6.95 9.11 19.94
CA PRO A 187 7.28 7.90 20.66
C PRO A 187 8.03 8.22 21.96
N PRO A 188 8.04 7.31 22.95
CA PRO A 188 8.75 7.51 24.22
C PRO A 188 10.29 7.45 24.09
N GLY A 189 10.82 7.09 22.92
CA GLY A 189 12.24 7.04 22.61
C GLY A 189 12.48 6.80 21.11
N GLU A 190 13.71 6.42 20.74
CA GLU A 190 14.07 6.12 19.36
C GLU A 190 13.40 4.82 18.88
N VAL A 191 12.63 4.91 17.79
CA VAL A 191 11.92 3.75 17.23
C VAL A 191 12.89 2.84 16.51
N SER A 192 13.08 1.64 17.03
CA SER A 192 13.95 0.60 16.48
C SER A 192 13.23 -0.30 15.47
N ALA A 193 11.90 -0.44 15.58
CA ALA A 193 11.07 -1.21 14.65
C ALA A 193 9.61 -0.71 14.63
N GLY A 194 8.96 -0.89 13.49
CA GLY A 194 7.60 -0.43 13.23
C GLY A 194 7.55 1.02 12.73
N PRO A 195 6.37 1.65 12.73
CA PRO A 195 5.12 1.16 13.31
C PRO A 195 4.42 0.07 12.49
N TYR A 196 3.94 -0.97 13.18
CA TYR A 196 3.10 -2.03 12.58
C TYR A 196 1.69 -1.97 13.14
N GLY A 197 0.70 -1.98 12.26
CA GLY A 197 -0.72 -2.05 12.59
C GLY A 197 -1.28 -3.45 12.43
N LEU A 198 -2.21 -3.79 13.31
CA LEU A 198 -3.03 -4.99 13.26
C LEU A 198 -4.51 -4.59 13.31
N PHE A 199 -5.22 -4.80 12.20
CA PHE A 199 -6.59 -4.32 12.00
C PHE A 199 -7.53 -5.51 11.76
N SER A 200 -8.77 -5.44 12.26
CA SER A 200 -9.72 -6.54 12.21
C SER A 200 -11.07 -6.15 11.62
N SER A 201 -11.75 -7.11 11.01
CA SER A 201 -13.13 -6.97 10.56
C SER A 201 -14.17 -7.00 11.68
N GLY A 202 -13.79 -7.40 12.89
CA GLY A 202 -14.69 -7.42 14.05
C GLY A 202 -14.50 -6.24 14.99
N GLN A 203 -15.42 -6.11 15.95
CA GLN A 203 -15.49 -4.98 16.89
C GLN A 203 -15.19 -5.38 18.35
N SER A 204 -14.81 -6.64 18.58
CA SER A 204 -14.44 -7.14 19.91
C SER A 204 -12.97 -6.87 20.18
N ALA A 205 -12.57 -6.89 21.45
CA ALA A 205 -11.15 -6.93 21.81
C ALA A 205 -10.54 -8.29 21.45
N TYR A 206 -9.29 -8.27 21.00
CA TYR A 206 -8.52 -9.41 20.56
C TYR A 206 -7.24 -9.55 21.40
N PRO A 207 -7.35 -9.91 22.69
CA PRO A 207 -6.18 -10.04 23.55
C PRO A 207 -5.22 -11.14 23.06
N GLY A 208 -3.94 -10.96 23.34
CA GLY A 208 -2.90 -11.87 22.90
C GLY A 208 -1.50 -11.43 23.31
N THR A 209 -0.50 -12.03 22.67
CA THR A 209 0.90 -11.67 22.87
C THR A 209 1.51 -11.14 21.58
N VAL A 210 2.27 -10.05 21.68
CA VAL A 210 3.01 -9.45 20.58
C VAL A 210 4.51 -9.73 20.71
N GLU A 211 5.09 -10.18 19.62
CA GLU A 211 6.54 -10.28 19.43
C GLU A 211 6.93 -9.27 18.35
N LEU A 212 7.79 -8.32 18.73
CA LEU A 212 8.39 -7.34 17.83
C LEU A 212 9.83 -7.13 18.26
N SER A 213 10.76 -7.43 17.37
CA SER A 213 12.20 -7.24 17.65
C SER A 213 12.54 -5.75 17.72
N GLY A 214 13.51 -5.38 18.54
CA GLY A 214 14.08 -4.03 18.54
C GLY A 214 14.16 -3.34 19.90
N GLY A 215 13.49 -3.86 20.94
CA GLY A 215 13.59 -3.31 22.29
C GLY A 215 12.27 -3.38 23.03
N THR A 216 11.97 -2.33 23.80
CA THR A 216 10.72 -2.25 24.57
C THR A 216 9.54 -2.00 23.63
N ILE A 217 8.52 -2.84 23.70
CA ILE A 217 7.33 -2.75 22.84
C ILE A 217 6.33 -1.77 23.47
N TYR A 218 5.77 -0.89 22.63
CA TYR A 218 4.68 0.00 22.99
C TYR A 218 3.51 -0.19 22.03
N MET A 219 2.30 -0.07 22.56
CA MET A 219 1.04 -0.07 21.82
C MET A 219 0.42 1.32 21.89
N LEU A 220 -0.09 1.80 20.76
CA LEU A 220 -0.87 3.03 20.71
C LEU A 220 -2.24 2.80 21.37
N LYS A 221 -2.52 3.50 22.45
CA LYS A 221 -3.82 3.55 23.13
C LYS A 221 -4.38 4.97 23.09
N GLY A 222 -5.37 5.20 22.23
CA GLY A 222 -5.84 6.55 21.94
C GLY A 222 -4.71 7.41 21.36
N ALA A 223 -4.35 8.49 22.05
CA ALA A 223 -3.28 9.41 21.65
C ALA A 223 -1.97 9.19 22.43
N SER A 224 -1.78 8.04 23.07
CA SER A 224 -0.60 7.79 23.92
C SER A 224 -0.02 6.40 23.71
N TRP A 225 1.30 6.29 23.88
CA TRP A 225 2.02 5.01 23.81
C TRP A 225 2.02 4.36 25.19
N ALA A 226 1.38 3.19 25.31
CA ALA A 226 1.39 2.37 26.50
C ALA A 226 2.43 1.25 26.34
N LYS A 227 3.31 1.08 27.33
CA LYS A 227 4.28 -0.02 27.34
C LYS A 227 3.53 -1.36 27.40
N VAL A 228 3.96 -2.30 26.58
CA VAL A 228 3.47 -3.68 26.59
C VAL A 228 4.36 -4.48 27.53
N GLU A 229 3.81 -4.94 28.65
CA GLU A 229 4.56 -5.71 29.65
C GLU A 229 4.52 -7.20 29.29
N ALA A 230 5.68 -7.87 29.33
CA ALA A 230 5.83 -9.29 28.99
C ALA A 230 5.27 -9.68 27.59
N GLY A 231 5.12 -8.71 26.68
CA GLY A 231 4.51 -8.91 25.37
C GLY A 231 2.98 -9.07 25.41
N GLU A 232 2.33 -8.96 26.56
CA GLU A 232 0.88 -9.12 26.70
C GLU A 232 0.13 -7.85 26.30
N ALA A 233 -0.77 -7.97 25.33
CA ALA A 233 -1.65 -6.89 24.88
C ALA A 233 -3.12 -7.26 25.13
N ASP A 234 -3.88 -6.29 25.63
CA ASP A 234 -5.32 -6.40 25.87
C ASP A 234 -6.15 -6.35 24.59
N ASP A 235 -5.57 -5.81 23.52
CA ASP A 235 -6.19 -5.76 22.19
C ASP A 235 -5.13 -5.68 21.07
N ILE A 236 -5.60 -5.72 19.83
CA ILE A 236 -4.82 -5.38 18.63
C ILE A 236 -4.77 -3.86 18.42
N GLY A 237 -3.83 -3.40 17.62
CA GLY A 237 -3.65 -1.97 17.33
C GLY A 237 -2.35 -1.69 16.62
N ILE A 238 -1.78 -0.51 16.87
CA ILE A 238 -0.49 -0.11 16.31
C ILE A 238 0.59 -0.30 17.36
N PHE A 239 1.66 -0.99 16.98
CA PHE A 239 2.81 -1.32 17.82
C PHE A 239 4.10 -0.70 17.27
N ILE A 240 4.98 -0.30 18.19
CA ILE A 240 6.36 0.09 17.91
C ILE A 240 7.30 -0.62 18.88
N ALA A 241 8.54 -0.84 18.48
CA ALA A 241 9.63 -1.14 19.40
C ALA A 241 10.52 0.10 19.54
N VAL A 242 10.96 0.37 20.75
CA VAL A 242 11.85 1.47 21.10
C VAL A 242 13.14 0.91 21.67
N SER A 243 14.27 1.41 21.18
CA SER A 243 15.60 1.04 21.68
C SER A 243 15.73 1.33 23.18
N GLU A 244 16.45 0.48 23.90
CA GLU A 244 16.79 0.69 25.32
C GLU A 244 17.81 1.83 25.52
#